data_AF-F0M3T5-F1
#
_entry.id   AF-F0M3T5-F1
#
_cell.length_a   1.000
_cell.length_b   1.000
_cell.length_c   1.000
_cell.angle_alpha   90.00
_cell.angle_beta   90.00
_cell.angle_gamma   90.00
#
_symmetry.space_group_name_H-M   'P 1'
#
loop_
_entity.id
_entity.type
_entity.pdbx_description
1 polymer ?
#
loop_
_entity_poly.entity_id
_entity_poly.type
_entity_poly.pdbx_seq_one_letter_code
_entity_poly.pdbx_strand_id
1 'polypeptide(L)'
;MSASVLNDIERACVQLRRDGQPVTFTAVAAATGIARSTLYRNTTIHALINEHRHRRATDGTMAGLTDEIATLRTVVDELAARVRRHEEQLRRLTRD
;
A
#
# COMPACT_ATOMS: atom_id res chain seq x y z
N MET A 1 -0.45 -19.53 3.93
CA MET A 1 0.89 -18.97 4.21
C MET A 1 1.08 -18.97 5.71
N SER A 2 2.22 -19.44 6.22
CA SER A 2 2.47 -19.47 7.68
C SER A 2 2.83 -18.07 8.19
N ALA A 3 2.48 -17.76 9.44
CA ALA A 3 2.79 -16.48 10.09
C ALA A 3 4.31 -16.18 10.10
N SER A 4 5.16 -17.21 10.09
CA SER A 4 6.61 -17.07 10.00
C SER A 4 7.05 -16.33 8.74
N VAL A 5 6.48 -16.67 7.58
CA VAL A 5 6.87 -16.06 6.30
C VAL A 5 6.54 -14.56 6.28
N LEU A 6 5.44 -14.15 6.90
CA LEU A 6 5.07 -12.74 6.99
C LEU A 6 6.05 -11.96 7.88
N ASN A 7 6.43 -12.54 9.03
CA ASN A 7 7.41 -11.95 9.94
C ASN A 7 8.80 -11.80 9.29
N ASP A 8 9.22 -12.77 8.48
CA ASP A 8 10.50 -12.72 7.76
C ASP A 8 10.51 -11.59 6.72
N ILE A 9 9.39 -11.41 6.02
CA ILE A 9 9.20 -10.32 5.05
C ILE A 9 9.18 -8.96 5.76
N GLU A 10 8.47 -8.83 6.88
CA GLU A 10 8.44 -7.59 7.66
C GLU A 10 9.83 -7.22 8.17
N ARG A 11 10.56 -8.18 8.72
CA ARG A 11 11.95 -7.99 9.16
C ARG A 11 12.84 -7.54 8.01
N ALA A 12 12.72 -8.16 6.83
CA ALA A 12 13.47 -7.76 5.64
C ALA A 12 13.13 -6.32 5.20
N CYS A 13 11.86 -5.90 5.25
CA CYS A 13 11.46 -4.53 4.94
C CYS A 13 12.06 -3.51 5.93
N VAL A 14 12.05 -3.83 7.23
CA VAL A 14 12.67 -3.00 8.26
C VAL A 14 14.18 -2.89 8.05
N GLN A 15 14.84 -4.01 7.74
CA GLN A 15 16.29 -4.04 7.51
C GLN A 15 16.69 -3.22 6.28
N LEU A 16 16.02 -3.40 5.14
CA LEU A 16 16.24 -2.61 3.94
C LEU A 16 16.08 -1.11 4.20
N ARG A 17 15.09 -0.72 5.01
CA ARG A 17 14.89 0.67 5.41
C ARG A 17 16.04 1.20 6.28
N ARG A 18 16.48 0.42 7.28
CA ARG A 18 17.63 0.77 8.14
C ARG A 18 18.92 0.94 7.34
N ASP A 19 19.13 0.09 6.35
CA ASP A 19 20.32 0.10 5.49
C ASP A 19 20.27 1.19 4.40
N GLY A 20 19.26 2.07 4.44
CA GLY A 20 19.10 3.11 3.43
C GLY A 20 18.77 2.55 2.05
N GLN A 21 18.36 1.29 1.92
CA GLN A 21 18.01 0.65 0.66
C GLN A 21 16.52 0.82 0.29
N PRO A 22 16.17 0.91 -1.00
CA PRO A 22 14.78 0.99 -1.44
C PRO A 22 13.98 -0.28 -1.11
N VAL A 23 12.82 -0.12 -0.46
CA VAL A 23 11.91 -1.24 -0.16
C VAL A 23 11.09 -1.60 -1.41
N THR A 24 11.66 -2.44 -2.26
CA THR A 24 11.03 -2.95 -3.50
C THR A 24 10.77 -4.45 -3.42
N PHE A 25 9.82 -4.95 -4.22
CA PHE A 25 9.56 -6.41 -4.30
C PHE A 25 10.82 -7.20 -4.69
N THR A 26 11.66 -6.63 -5.54
CA THR A 26 12.93 -7.25 -5.93
C THR A 26 13.92 -7.30 -4.76
N ALA A 27 14.06 -6.22 -4.01
CA ALA A 27 14.95 -6.18 -2.85
C ALA A 27 14.47 -7.11 -1.73
N VAL A 28 13.16 -7.16 -1.47
CA VAL A 28 12.56 -8.06 -0.47
C VAL A 28 12.70 -9.52 -0.88
N ALA A 29 12.51 -9.85 -2.16
CA ALA A 29 12.74 -11.20 -2.67
C ALA A 29 14.21 -11.63 -2.51
N ALA A 30 15.15 -10.74 -2.80
CA ALA A 30 16.58 -11.00 -2.60
C ALA A 30 16.93 -11.19 -1.12
N ALA A 31 16.34 -10.40 -0.22
CA ALA A 31 16.61 -10.45 1.22
C ALA A 31 16.00 -11.68 1.92
N THR A 32 14.86 -12.17 1.43
CA THR A 32 14.11 -13.29 2.05
C THR A 32 14.31 -14.62 1.33
N GLY A 33 14.85 -14.63 0.12
CA GLY A 33 14.92 -15.81 -0.75
C GLY A 33 13.56 -16.24 -1.31
N ILE A 34 12.49 -15.47 -1.08
CA ILE A 34 11.15 -15.78 -1.57
C ILE A 34 11.02 -15.34 -3.02
N ALA A 35 10.48 -16.21 -3.87
CA ALA A 35 10.25 -15.88 -5.28
C ALA A 35 9.31 -14.66 -5.43
N ARG A 36 9.66 -13.75 -6.36
CA ARG A 36 8.85 -12.55 -6.68
C ARG A 36 7.40 -12.91 -7.03
N SER A 37 7.17 -14.01 -7.75
CA SER A 37 5.83 -14.50 -8.09
C SER A 37 4.98 -14.80 -6.85
N THR A 38 5.60 -15.33 -5.79
CA THR A 38 4.94 -15.57 -4.50
C THR A 38 4.59 -14.26 -3.80
N LEU A 39 5.48 -13.26 -3.84
CA LEU A 39 5.21 -11.95 -3.26
C LEU A 39 4.07 -11.21 -3.96
N TYR A 40 4.00 -11.28 -5.30
CA TYR A 40 2.93 -10.64 -6.09
C TYR A 40 1.57 -11.31 -5.93
N ARG A 41 1.53 -12.62 -5.71
CA ARG A 41 0.27 -13.38 -5.57
C ARG A 41 -0.44 -13.13 -4.24
N ASN A 42 0.26 -12.60 -3.24
CA ASN A 42 -0.31 -12.38 -1.91
C ASN A 42 -0.58 -10.89 -1.67
N THR A 43 -1.86 -10.53 -1.55
CA THR A 43 -2.32 -9.15 -1.34
C THR A 43 -1.86 -8.56 -0.01
N THR A 44 -1.75 -9.36 1.05
CA THR A 44 -1.24 -8.93 2.36
C THR A 44 0.25 -8.57 2.29
N ILE A 45 1.06 -9.38 1.62
CA ILE A 45 2.48 -9.06 1.39
C ILE A 45 2.61 -7.78 0.54
N HIS A 46 1.78 -7.67 -0.49
CA HIS A 46 1.79 -6.51 -1.37
C HIS A 46 1.48 -5.21 -0.61
N ALA A 47 0.48 -5.23 0.28
CA ALA A 47 0.13 -4.11 1.14
C ALA A 47 1.29 -3.74 2.08
N LEU A 48 1.88 -4.74 2.75
CA LEU A 48 2.99 -4.54 3.69
C LEU A 48 4.22 -3.89 3.03
N ILE A 49 4.65 -4.42 1.87
CA ILE A 49 5.81 -3.88 1.14
C ILE A 49 5.54 -2.45 0.66
N ASN A 50 4.31 -2.17 0.19
CA ASN A 50 3.95 -0.83 -0.23
C ASN A 50 3.90 0.15 0.93
N GLU A 51 3.35 -0.24 2.09
CA GLU A 51 3.34 0.60 3.28
C GLU A 51 4.75 1.00 3.70
N HIS A 52 5.69 0.04 3.77
CA HIS A 52 7.09 0.35 4.08
C HIS A 52 7.76 1.24 3.02
N ARG A 53 7.37 1.11 1.74
CA ARG A 53 7.85 1.98 0.67
C ARG A 53 7.35 3.42 0.82
N HIS A 54 6.08 3.61 1.17
CA HIS A 54 5.48 4.93 1.37
C HIS A 54 6.05 5.61 2.61
N ARG A 55 6.21 4.86 3.71
CA ARG A 55 6.87 5.36 4.93
C ARG A 55 8.28 5.90 4.67
N ARG A 56 9.06 5.29 3.76
CA ARG A 56 10.37 5.84 3.36
C ARG A 56 10.23 7.14 2.56
N ALA A 57 9.23 7.25 1.69
CA ALA A 57 8.98 8.47 0.93
C ALA A 57 8.60 9.63 1.87
N THR A 58 7.96 9.34 3.00
CA THR A 58 7.55 10.33 3.99
C THR A 58 8.54 10.56 5.14
N ASP A 59 9.45 9.62 5.43
CA ASP A 59 10.52 9.72 6.45
C ASP A 59 11.56 10.85 6.18
N GLY A 60 11.35 11.69 5.17
CA GLY A 60 12.30 12.75 4.78
C GLY A 60 11.88 14.20 5.08
N THR A 61 10.60 14.58 5.05
CA THR A 61 10.17 15.98 5.23
C THR A 61 8.68 16.10 5.58
N MET A 62 8.33 17.12 6.38
CA MET A 62 6.93 17.58 6.60
C MET A 62 6.14 17.77 5.29
N ALA A 63 6.83 18.11 4.20
CA ALA A 63 6.26 18.22 2.87
C ALA A 63 5.74 16.89 2.33
N GLY A 64 6.51 15.80 2.46
CA GLY A 64 6.09 14.47 1.99
C GLY A 64 4.83 13.94 2.70
N LEU A 65 4.72 14.19 4.01
CA LEU A 65 3.51 13.87 4.77
C LEU A 65 2.31 14.72 4.34
N THR A 66 2.53 15.99 4.00
CA THR A 66 1.48 16.90 3.54
C THR A 66 0.95 16.47 2.17
N ASP A 67 1.83 16.08 1.25
CA ASP A 67 1.47 15.57 -0.08
C ASP A 67 0.68 14.26 -0.01
N GLU A 68 1.05 13.36 0.92
CA GLU A 68 0.32 12.10 1.14
C GLU A 68 -1.09 12.36 1.69
N ILE A 69 -1.23 13.27 2.66
CA ILE A 69 -2.55 13.70 3.16
C ILE A 69 -3.39 14.34 2.05
N ALA A 70 -2.80 15.17 1.20
CA ALA A 70 -3.49 15.78 0.06
C ALA A 70 -3.97 14.72 -0.95
N THR A 71 -3.14 13.73 -1.23
CA THR A 71 -3.48 12.61 -2.11
C THR A 71 -4.63 11.77 -1.53
N LEU A 72 -4.55 11.43 -0.23
CA LEU A 72 -5.61 10.67 0.44
C LEU A 72 -6.95 11.42 0.44
N ARG A 73 -6.94 12.73 0.70
CA ARG A 73 -8.15 13.57 0.62
C ARG A 73 -8.78 13.51 -0.77
N THR A 74 -7.96 13.65 -1.81
CA THR A 74 -8.43 13.58 -3.21
C THR A 74 -9.12 12.25 -3.51
N VAL A 75 -8.50 11.13 -3.13
CA VAL A 75 -9.06 9.79 -3.34
C VAL A 75 -10.38 9.61 -2.56
N VAL A 76 -10.45 10.10 -1.32
CA VAL A 76 -11.68 10.05 -0.51
C VAL A 76 -12.80 10.87 -1.16
N ASP A 77 -12.49 12.05 -1.68
CA ASP A 77 -13.47 12.92 -2.34
C ASP A 77 -14.01 12.30 -3.63
N GLU A 78 -13.14 11.67 -4.43
CA GLU A 78 -13.55 10.92 -5.62
C GLU A 78 -14.46 9.75 -5.26
N LEU A 79 -14.13 9.00 -4.21
CA LEU A 79 -14.97 7.91 -3.73
C LEU A 79 -16.33 8.44 -3.27
N ALA A 80 -16.36 9.52 -2.50
CA ALA A 80 -17.59 10.14 -2.05
C ALA A 80 -18.47 10.62 -3.23
N ALA A 81 -17.85 11.20 -4.26
CA ALA A 81 -18.56 11.59 -5.49
C ALA A 81 -19.15 10.38 -6.21
N ARG A 82 -18.41 9.27 -6.28
CA ARG A 82 -18.87 8.03 -6.90
C ARG A 82 -20.00 7.38 -6.11
N VAL A 83 -19.97 7.42 -4.78
CA VAL A 83 -21.06 6.92 -3.93
C VAL A 83 -22.34 7.74 -4.17
N ARG A 84 -22.25 9.08 -4.16
CA ARG A 84 -23.41 9.95 -4.44
C ARG A 84 -24.06 9.65 -5.79
N ARG A 85 -23.25 9.48 -6.85
CA ARG A 85 -23.76 9.11 -8.17
C ARG A 85 -24.48 7.77 -8.16
N HIS A 86 -23.93 6.75 -7.51
CA HIS A 86 -24.59 5.45 -7.41
C HIS A 86 -25.91 5.54 -6.64
N GLU A 87 -25.95 6.28 -5.53
CA GLU A 87 -27.20 6.49 -4.78
C GLU A 87 -28.26 7.19 -5.63
N GLU A 88 -27.88 8.20 -6.41
CA GLU A 88 -28.79 8.88 -7.34
C GLU A 88 -29.30 7.95 -8.44
N GLN A 89 -28.44 7.09 -9.00
CA GLN A 89 -28.84 6.08 -9.98
C GLN A 89 -29.83 5.08 -9.38
N LEU A 90 -29.57 4.58 -8.17
CA LEU A 90 -30.48 3.69 -7.45
C LEU A 90 -31.83 4.36 -7.19
N ARG A 91 -31.84 5.63 -6.74
CA ARG A 91 -33.09 6.38 -6.53
C ARG A 91 -33.90 6.56 -7.80
N ARG A 92 -33.26 6.69 -8.97
CA ARG A 92 -33.97 6.76 -10.26
C ARG A 92 -34.58 5.41 -10.62
N LEU A 93 -33.81 4.32 -10.50
CA LEU A 93 -34.27 2.97 -10.83
C LEU A 93 -35.37 2.43 -9.91
N THR A 94 -35.45 2.88 -8.65
CA THR A 94 -36.50 2.46 -7.69
C THR A 94 -37.77 3.31 -7.79
N ARG A 95 -37.78 4.39 -8.59
CA ARG A 95 -38.91 5.32 -8.72
C ARG A 95 -39.74 5.09 -10.00
N ASP A 96 -39.23 4.29 -10.92
CA ASP A 96 -39.95 3.71 -12.07
C ASP A 96 -40.51 2.33 -11.70
#